data_AF-A0A3D2I9A0-F1
#
_entry.id   AF-A0A3D2I9A0-F1
#
_cell.length_a   1.000
_cell.length_b   1.000
_cell.length_c   1.000
_cell.angle_alpha   90.00
_cell.angle_beta   90.00
_cell.angle_gamma   90.00
#
_symmetry.space_group_name_H-M   'P 1'
#
loop_
_entity.id
_entity.type
_entity.pdbx_description
1 polymer ?
#
loop_
_entity_poly.entity_id
_entity_poly.type
_entity_poly.pdbx_seq_one_letter_code
_entity_poly.pdbx_strand_id
1 'polypeptide(L)'
;MECGLQWKDITCWEDASRLTLTHEETLETAIADYCPDMGRVVETAGQLCLRSIVPQGDGVELRGTIQVTVLYTSEESVGLRSLTQSVPFTCWGESRPLAACQVLWAEGRLLLCEAQALTPRRLSLRIMPEWTVCGYRCGTRRLCVGADDDPFLRLRRQERELCLTVSMAERECSVTGEAAVPPGQPAPEDLLLWRLYPQVGSCQLVGNKLLVKGDVTLSALYRCQQQKLHTYTAVLPFSQIVESPSGGEEGEVTVCPQLLCGEARLLRGEESSGFAVSAELRLLVRITRRETVACVTDLYSIRCAV
;
A
#
# COMPACT_ATOMS: atom_id res chain seq x y z
N MET A 1 -3.97 55.06 0.46
CA MET A 1 -5.21 54.36 0.06
C MET A 1 -4.82 52.90 -0.06
N GLU A 2 -5.43 52.01 0.72
CA GLU A 2 -5.16 50.57 0.64
C GLU A 2 -5.89 50.01 -0.59
N CYS A 3 -5.17 49.27 -1.43
CA CYS A 3 -5.75 48.59 -2.60
C CYS A 3 -6.47 47.31 -2.12
N GLY A 4 -7.79 47.20 -2.30
CA GLY A 4 -8.50 45.95 -2.05
C GLY A 4 -8.13 44.91 -3.10
N LEU A 5 -7.79 43.71 -2.63
CA LEU A 5 -7.50 42.56 -3.48
C LEU A 5 -8.67 41.60 -3.46
N GLN A 6 -9.02 41.09 -4.64
CA GLN A 6 -10.05 40.07 -4.80
C GLN A 6 -9.39 38.69 -4.77
N TRP A 7 -9.88 37.83 -3.88
CA TRP A 7 -9.31 36.51 -3.65
C TRP A 7 -10.28 35.42 -4.09
N LYS A 8 -9.74 34.35 -4.65
CA LYS A 8 -10.42 33.08 -4.86
C LYS A 8 -9.79 32.03 -3.96
N ASP A 9 -10.62 31.38 -3.16
CA ASP A 9 -10.23 30.30 -2.28
C ASP A 9 -10.33 28.97 -3.03
N ILE A 10 -9.27 28.15 -2.92
CA ILE A 10 -9.18 26.82 -3.51
C ILE A 10 -8.82 25.84 -2.41
N THR A 11 -9.71 24.89 -2.14
CA THR A 11 -9.45 23.80 -1.21
C THR A 11 -8.87 22.61 -1.98
N CYS A 12 -7.72 22.12 -1.55
CA CYS A 12 -7.08 20.97 -2.16
C CYS A 12 -6.25 20.18 -1.13
N TRP A 13 -5.93 18.95 -1.50
CA TRP A 13 -5.03 18.08 -0.77
C TRP A 13 -3.60 18.23 -1.30
N GLU A 14 -2.66 18.29 -0.38
CA GLU A 14 -1.24 18.43 -0.67
C GLU A 14 -0.41 17.40 0.07
N ASP A 15 0.71 17.02 -0.54
CA ASP A 15 1.78 16.25 0.10
C ASP A 15 2.42 17.13 1.18
N ALA A 16 2.28 16.73 2.44
CA ALA A 16 2.74 17.53 3.57
C ALA A 16 4.20 17.24 3.93
N SER A 17 4.55 15.95 4.04
CA SER A 17 5.86 15.49 4.48
C SER A 17 6.06 14.02 4.16
N ARG A 18 7.32 13.56 4.27
CA ARG A 18 7.73 12.17 4.14
C ARG A 18 8.73 11.81 5.24
N LEU A 19 8.62 10.61 5.78
CA LEU A 19 9.55 10.07 6.78
C LEU A 19 9.91 8.63 6.40
N THR A 20 11.21 8.31 6.43
CA THR A 20 11.68 6.93 6.25
C THR A 20 12.10 6.37 7.60
N LEU A 21 11.60 5.18 7.93
CA LEU A 21 11.84 4.48 9.19
C LEU A 21 12.44 3.11 8.91
N THR A 22 13.56 2.82 9.55
CA THR A 22 14.17 1.50 9.58
C THR A 22 14.08 0.94 10.99
N HIS A 23 13.61 -0.28 11.13
CA HIS A 23 13.55 -0.96 12.42
C HIS A 23 14.05 -2.39 12.26
N GLU A 24 14.81 -2.89 13.23
CA GLU A 24 15.26 -4.29 13.26
C GLU A 24 14.41 -5.06 14.25
N GLU A 25 13.87 -6.19 13.80
CA GLU A 25 13.08 -7.12 14.59
C GLU A 25 13.79 -8.47 14.65
N THR A 26 13.87 -9.04 15.85
CA THR A 26 14.44 -10.37 16.07
C THR A 26 13.44 -11.25 16.78
N LEU A 27 13.28 -12.49 16.31
CA LEU A 27 12.40 -13.47 16.94
C LEU A 27 13.12 -14.81 17.07
N GLU A 28 13.21 -15.33 18.28
CA GLU A 28 13.54 -16.74 18.51
C GLU A 28 12.26 -17.53 18.78
N THR A 29 12.06 -18.61 18.03
CA THR A 29 10.85 -19.44 18.14
C THR A 29 11.17 -20.93 18.08
N ALA A 30 10.31 -21.74 18.68
CA ALA A 30 10.34 -23.18 18.53
C ALA A 30 9.68 -23.59 17.20
N ILE A 31 10.19 -24.64 16.58
CA ILE A 31 9.58 -25.23 15.39
C ILE A 31 8.46 -26.17 15.85
N ALA A 32 7.27 -26.02 15.25
CA ALA A 32 6.11 -26.81 15.61
C ALA A 32 6.34 -28.32 15.43
N ASP A 33 5.69 -29.14 16.26
CA ASP A 33 5.93 -30.58 16.33
C ASP A 33 5.64 -31.32 15.01
N TYR A 34 4.68 -30.82 14.22
CA TYR A 34 4.31 -31.41 12.93
C TYR A 34 5.37 -31.18 11.83
N CYS A 35 6.30 -30.22 12.03
CA CYS A 35 7.40 -29.98 11.10
C CYS A 35 8.51 -31.02 11.32
N PRO A 36 9.14 -31.55 10.25
CA PRO A 36 10.37 -32.33 10.37
C PRO A 36 11.50 -31.53 11.02
N ASP A 37 12.47 -32.23 11.60
CA ASP A 37 13.67 -31.60 12.15
C ASP A 37 14.40 -30.79 11.08
N MET A 38 14.70 -29.53 11.40
CA MET A 38 15.36 -28.61 10.47
C MET A 38 16.84 -28.94 10.35
N GLY A 39 17.28 -29.29 9.15
CA GLY A 39 18.69 -29.51 8.81
C GLY A 39 19.37 -28.22 8.36
N ARG A 40 19.04 -27.76 7.14
CA ARG A 40 19.65 -26.57 6.54
C ARG A 40 18.59 -25.60 6.03
N VAL A 41 18.72 -24.33 6.41
CA VAL A 41 17.95 -23.23 5.81
C VAL A 41 18.44 -23.02 4.38
N VAL A 42 17.51 -23.05 3.44
CA VAL A 42 17.75 -22.86 2.00
C VAL A 42 17.43 -21.42 1.59
N GLU A 43 16.29 -20.90 2.01
CA GLU A 43 15.81 -19.57 1.64
C GLU A 43 14.92 -19.00 2.75
N THR A 44 14.93 -17.67 2.91
CA THR A 44 14.06 -16.97 3.86
C THR A 44 13.36 -15.83 3.14
N ALA A 45 12.04 -15.88 3.11
CA ALA A 45 11.22 -14.92 2.39
C ALA A 45 10.26 -14.22 3.35
N GLY A 46 10.35 -12.89 3.45
CA GLY A 46 9.40 -12.07 4.19
C GLY A 46 8.36 -11.40 3.30
N GLN A 47 7.15 -11.22 3.83
CA GLN A 47 6.08 -10.39 3.26
C GLN A 47 5.59 -9.40 4.31
N LEU A 48 5.63 -8.12 3.97
CA LEU A 48 5.19 -7.04 4.86
C LEU A 48 3.67 -6.87 4.80
N CYS A 49 3.07 -6.82 5.98
CA CYS A 49 1.64 -6.63 6.19
C CYS A 49 1.47 -5.46 7.18
N LEU A 50 1.25 -4.25 6.66
CA LEU A 50 1.01 -3.07 7.47
C LEU A 50 -0.43 -3.11 7.98
N ARG A 51 -0.65 -3.01 9.30
CA ARG A 51 -2.00 -3.02 9.89
C ARG A 51 -2.50 -1.62 10.17
N SER A 52 -1.67 -0.72 10.67
CA SER A 52 -2.08 0.65 10.96
C SER A 52 -0.92 1.63 10.95
N ILE A 53 -1.26 2.89 10.68
CA ILE A 53 -0.40 4.06 10.85
C ILE A 53 -1.21 5.04 11.70
N VAL A 54 -0.70 5.41 12.87
CA VAL A 54 -1.43 6.25 13.82
C VAL A 54 -0.57 7.46 14.20
N PRO A 55 -1.08 8.69 14.13
CA PRO A 55 -0.40 9.84 14.70
C PRO A 55 -0.36 9.70 16.23
N GLN A 56 0.83 9.76 16.81
CA GLN A 56 1.04 9.60 18.25
C GLN A 56 2.01 10.67 18.77
N GLY A 57 1.51 11.57 19.61
CA GLY A 57 2.29 12.69 20.13
C GLY A 57 2.74 13.63 19.01
N ASP A 58 4.05 13.79 18.85
CA ASP A 58 4.70 14.57 17.80
C ASP A 58 5.25 13.71 16.66
N GLY A 59 4.82 12.45 16.56
CA GLY A 59 5.26 11.52 15.53
C GLY A 59 4.16 10.63 14.99
N VAL A 60 4.59 9.60 14.28
CA VAL A 60 3.73 8.55 13.71
C VAL A 60 4.23 7.20 14.16
N GLU A 61 3.30 6.34 14.55
CA GLU A 61 3.54 4.95 14.93
C GLU A 61 2.96 4.03 13.85
N LEU A 62 3.76 3.07 13.40
CA LEU A 62 3.35 2.03 12.47
C LEU A 62 3.30 0.71 13.20
N ARG A 63 2.25 -0.06 12.93
CA ARG A 63 2.07 -1.41 13.46
C ARG A 63 1.75 -2.37 12.35
N GLY A 64 2.30 -3.56 12.42
CA GLY A 64 2.04 -4.59 11.43
C GLY A 64 2.62 -5.93 11.78
N THR A 65 2.72 -6.78 10.77
CA THR A 65 3.29 -8.11 10.89
C THR A 65 4.16 -8.37 9.66
N ILE A 66 5.29 -9.03 9.84
CA ILE A 66 6.03 -9.65 8.75
C ILE A 66 5.68 -11.14 8.76
N GLN A 67 5.14 -11.65 7.66
CA GLN A 67 5.01 -13.09 7.44
C GLN A 67 6.34 -13.59 6.88
N VAL A 68 7.07 -14.37 7.68
CA VAL A 68 8.37 -14.92 7.31
C VAL A 68 8.21 -16.40 7.00
N THR A 69 8.45 -16.79 5.75
CA THR A 69 8.48 -18.18 5.31
C THR A 69 9.92 -18.63 5.15
N VAL A 70 10.28 -19.70 5.86
CA VAL A 70 11.60 -20.31 5.81
C VAL A 70 11.51 -21.62 5.04
N LEU A 71 12.28 -21.74 3.97
CA LEU A 71 12.45 -22.97 3.22
C LEU A 71 13.68 -23.71 3.75
N TYR A 72 13.55 -24.99 4.07
CA TYR A 72 14.62 -25.77 4.67
C TYR A 72 14.60 -27.23 4.21
N THR A 73 15.75 -27.88 4.32
CA THR A 73 15.87 -29.34 4.16
C THR A 73 15.87 -30.01 5.52
N SER A 74 15.44 -31.26 5.56
CA SER A 74 15.43 -32.11 6.76
C SER A 74 16.15 -33.43 6.44
N GLU A 75 16.80 -34.03 7.43
CA GLU A 75 17.37 -35.37 7.29
C GLU A 75 16.31 -36.47 7.43
N GLU A 76 15.19 -36.16 8.09
CA GLU A 76 14.10 -37.10 8.35
C GLU A 76 13.13 -37.26 7.16
N SER A 77 13.18 -36.33 6.21
CA SER A 77 12.23 -36.30 5.11
C SER A 77 12.85 -35.85 3.80
N VAL A 78 12.40 -36.49 2.72
CA VAL A 78 12.81 -36.11 1.36
C VAL A 78 12.09 -34.83 0.94
N GLY A 79 12.77 -34.00 0.16
CA GLY A 79 12.23 -32.80 -0.46
C GLY A 79 12.26 -31.56 0.45
N LEU A 80 12.08 -30.40 -0.17
CA LEU A 80 12.08 -29.10 0.51
C LEU A 80 10.85 -28.98 1.42
N ARG A 81 11.04 -28.41 2.61
CA ARG A 81 10.00 -28.11 3.58
C ARG A 81 9.89 -26.60 3.78
N SER A 82 8.75 -26.17 4.27
CA SER A 82 8.52 -24.78 4.65
C SER A 82 7.93 -24.69 6.05
N LEU A 83 8.21 -23.59 6.72
CA LEU A 83 7.47 -23.14 7.90
C LEU A 83 7.23 -21.64 7.75
N THR A 84 6.11 -21.14 8.26
CA THR A 84 5.80 -19.70 8.25
C THR A 84 5.63 -19.21 9.67
N GLN A 85 6.30 -18.11 9.99
CA GLN A 85 6.24 -17.44 11.29
C GLN A 85 5.76 -16.00 11.12
N SER A 86 4.82 -15.60 11.95
CA SER A 86 4.40 -14.20 12.05
C SER A 86 5.30 -13.46 13.04
N VAL A 87 5.96 -12.39 12.58
CA VAL A 87 6.77 -11.49 13.41
C VAL A 87 6.04 -10.15 13.51
N PRO A 88 5.38 -9.81 14.64
CA PRO A 88 4.79 -8.50 14.81
C PRO A 88 5.89 -7.43 14.87
N PHE A 89 5.62 -6.24 14.37
CA PHE A 89 6.52 -5.09 14.51
C PHE A 89 5.76 -3.86 14.98
N THR A 90 6.48 -2.98 15.68
CA THR A 90 6.02 -1.62 15.96
C THR A 90 7.18 -0.67 15.83
N CYS A 91 7.06 0.34 14.97
CA CYS A 91 8.08 1.37 14.83
C CYS A 91 7.45 2.76 14.96
N TRP A 92 8.21 3.68 15.55
CA TRP A 92 7.78 5.06 15.75
C TRP A 92 8.84 6.00 15.17
N GLY A 93 8.37 7.13 14.65
CA GLY A 93 9.24 8.19 14.16
C GLY A 93 8.68 9.58 14.43
N GLU A 94 9.53 10.47 14.92
CA GLU A 94 9.18 11.85 15.17
C GLU A 94 8.93 12.60 13.84
N SER A 95 7.75 13.19 13.71
CA SER A 95 7.40 14.07 12.60
C SER A 95 6.09 14.79 12.88
N ARG A 96 6.20 15.99 13.47
CA ARG A 96 5.04 16.87 13.71
C ARG A 96 4.22 17.17 12.45
N PRO A 97 4.83 17.39 11.26
CA PRO A 97 4.07 17.57 10.04
C PRO A 97 3.21 16.36 9.67
N LEU A 98 3.73 15.14 9.82
CA LEU A 98 2.97 13.92 9.55
C LEU A 98 1.88 13.69 10.60
N ALA A 99 2.17 13.94 11.88
CA ALA A 99 1.19 13.80 12.96
C ALA A 99 -0.04 14.71 12.78
N ALA A 100 0.10 15.82 12.06
CA ALA A 100 -0.97 16.76 11.74
C ALA A 100 -1.72 16.46 10.42
N CYS A 101 -1.35 15.40 9.69
CA CYS A 101 -1.98 15.03 8.43
C CYS A 101 -3.32 14.33 8.65
N GLN A 102 -4.30 14.57 7.77
CA GLN A 102 -5.59 13.89 7.82
C GLN A 102 -5.55 12.48 7.22
N VAL A 103 -4.61 12.22 6.30
CA VAL A 103 -4.39 10.89 5.73
C VAL A 103 -2.91 10.57 5.76
N LEU A 104 -2.58 9.34 6.16
CA LEU A 104 -1.23 8.79 6.19
C LEU A 104 -1.19 7.54 5.30
N TRP A 105 -0.13 7.40 4.54
CA TRP A 105 0.14 6.22 3.71
C TRP A 105 1.58 5.77 3.93
N ALA A 106 1.86 4.48 3.87
CA ALA A 106 3.23 4.01 3.99
C ALA A 106 3.52 2.88 3.01
N GLU A 107 4.67 2.94 2.37
CA GLU A 107 5.19 1.89 1.50
C GLU A 107 6.36 1.21 2.20
N GLY A 108 6.37 -0.13 2.18
CA GLY A 108 7.33 -0.93 2.91
C GLY A 108 8.19 -1.77 1.99
N ARG A 109 9.47 -1.95 2.36
CA ARG A 109 10.36 -2.96 1.78
C ARG A 109 11.17 -3.64 2.88
N LEU A 110 11.65 -4.85 2.60
CA LEU A 110 12.56 -5.56 3.49
C LEU A 110 13.99 -5.31 3.04
N LEU A 111 14.80 -4.76 3.94
CA LEU A 111 16.25 -4.62 3.75
C LEU A 111 16.99 -5.90 4.14
N LEU A 112 16.43 -6.64 5.11
CA LEU A 112 16.96 -7.91 5.60
C LEU A 112 15.83 -8.85 5.99
N CYS A 113 15.99 -10.14 5.69
CA CYS A 113 15.14 -11.21 6.19
C CYS A 113 15.95 -12.50 6.23
N GLU A 114 16.50 -12.80 7.40
CA GLU A 114 17.39 -13.94 7.62
C GLU A 114 16.81 -14.89 8.65
N ALA A 115 16.95 -16.19 8.39
CA ALA A 115 16.61 -17.25 9.33
C ALA A 115 17.84 -18.08 9.63
N GLN A 116 18.07 -18.38 10.91
CA GLN A 116 19.16 -19.22 11.38
C GLN A 116 18.60 -20.35 12.24
N ALA A 117 18.91 -21.60 11.86
CA ALA A 117 18.67 -22.75 12.73
C ALA A 117 19.60 -22.68 13.95
N LEU A 118 19.03 -22.55 15.14
CA LEU A 118 19.78 -22.63 16.40
C LEU A 118 19.93 -24.09 16.84
N THR A 119 18.87 -24.87 16.67
CA THR A 119 18.81 -26.33 16.81
C THR A 119 17.85 -26.88 15.76
N PRO A 120 17.74 -28.22 15.58
CA PRO A 120 16.75 -28.79 14.67
C PRO A 120 15.29 -28.43 15.00
N ARG A 121 15.01 -27.92 16.21
CA ARG A 121 13.68 -27.52 16.70
C ARG A 121 13.59 -26.06 17.16
N ARG A 122 14.62 -25.25 16.91
CA ARG A 122 14.63 -23.81 17.27
C ARG A 122 15.22 -22.97 16.15
N LEU A 123 14.54 -21.86 15.90
CA LEU A 123 14.87 -20.92 14.83
C LEU A 123 15.04 -19.51 15.40
N SER A 124 16.06 -18.80 14.92
CA SER A 124 16.20 -17.36 15.09
C SER A 124 15.90 -16.66 13.77
N LEU A 125 15.14 -15.58 13.83
CA LEU A 125 14.81 -14.72 12.70
C LEU A 125 15.35 -13.32 12.97
N ARG A 126 15.96 -12.71 11.95
CA ARG A 126 16.38 -11.30 11.95
C ARG A 126 15.82 -10.61 10.73
N ILE A 127 15.01 -9.58 10.93
CA ILE A 127 14.29 -8.88 9.87
C ILE A 127 14.52 -7.38 10.02
N MET A 128 14.73 -6.69 8.91
CA MET A 128 14.85 -5.23 8.88
C MET A 128 13.84 -4.64 7.88
N PRO A 129 12.60 -4.35 8.31
CA PRO A 129 11.68 -3.53 7.52
C PRO A 129 12.17 -2.07 7.40
N GLU A 130 12.01 -1.51 6.21
CA GLU A 130 12.04 -0.07 5.97
C GLU A 130 10.67 0.39 5.48
N TRP A 131 10.15 1.45 6.11
CA TRP A 131 8.89 2.08 5.74
C TRP A 131 9.13 3.52 5.29
N THR A 132 8.50 3.91 4.20
CA THR A 132 8.40 5.31 3.77
C THR A 132 6.98 5.79 3.97
N VAL A 133 6.78 6.62 5.00
CA VAL A 133 5.49 7.22 5.35
C VAL A 133 5.33 8.53 4.59
N CYS A 134 4.19 8.73 3.94
CA CYS A 134 3.76 9.98 3.32
C CYS A 134 2.50 10.47 4.01
N GLY A 135 2.44 11.77 4.31
CA GLY A 135 1.28 12.41 4.90
C GLY A 135 0.67 13.42 3.96
N TYR A 136 -0.66 13.47 3.99
CA TYR A 136 -1.44 14.32 3.12
C TYR A 136 -2.38 15.17 3.94
N ARG A 137 -2.47 16.45 3.56
CA ARG A 137 -3.31 17.40 4.26
C ARG A 137 -4.24 18.16 3.34
N CYS A 138 -5.46 18.37 3.80
CA CYS A 138 -6.41 19.24 3.15
C CYS A 138 -6.25 20.67 3.66
N GLY A 139 -6.16 21.64 2.75
CA GLY A 139 -6.08 23.05 3.10
C GLY A 139 -6.57 23.98 2.01
N THR A 140 -6.88 25.21 2.40
CA THR A 140 -7.31 26.26 1.47
C THR A 140 -6.13 27.12 1.05
N ARG A 141 -6.01 27.38 -0.25
CA ARG A 141 -5.06 28.30 -0.88
C ARG A 141 -5.83 29.48 -1.43
N ARG A 142 -5.27 30.68 -1.27
CA ARG A 142 -5.89 31.92 -1.75
C ARG A 142 -5.13 32.42 -2.95
N LEU A 143 -5.83 32.58 -4.07
CA LEU A 143 -5.28 33.13 -5.30
C LEU A 143 -5.83 34.52 -5.52
N CYS A 144 -4.94 35.48 -5.79
CA CYS A 144 -5.36 36.81 -6.18
C CYS A 144 -5.92 36.73 -7.61
N VAL A 145 -7.19 37.09 -7.77
CA VAL A 145 -7.91 37.06 -9.06
C VAL A 145 -8.32 38.46 -9.53
N GLY A 146 -8.09 39.48 -8.71
CA GLY A 146 -8.37 40.86 -9.07
C GLY A 146 -7.94 41.84 -8.00
N ALA A 147 -8.21 43.11 -8.29
CA ALA A 147 -8.11 44.21 -7.36
C ALA A 147 -9.37 45.07 -7.50
N ASP A 148 -9.55 46.03 -6.59
CA ASP A 148 -10.59 47.04 -6.68
C ASP A 148 -10.54 47.78 -8.02
N ASP A 149 -11.71 48.24 -8.45
CA ASP A 149 -11.83 49.06 -9.65
C ASP A 149 -11.31 50.49 -9.36
N ASP A 150 -10.03 50.71 -9.62
CA ASP A 150 -9.35 51.99 -9.49
C ASP A 150 -8.72 52.38 -10.85
N PRO A 151 -9.04 53.58 -11.40
CA PRO A 151 -8.54 54.02 -12.70
C PRO A 151 -7.01 54.17 -12.77
N PHE A 152 -6.33 54.28 -11.62
CA PHE A 152 -4.89 54.35 -11.51
C PHE A 152 -4.22 52.98 -11.33
N LEU A 153 -4.98 51.88 -11.25
CA LEU A 153 -4.41 50.54 -11.19
C LEU A 153 -4.29 49.92 -12.59
N ARG A 154 -3.19 49.19 -12.80
CA ARG A 154 -2.94 48.36 -13.97
C ARG A 154 -2.76 46.93 -13.49
N LEU A 155 -3.59 46.04 -14.03
CA LEU A 155 -3.70 44.66 -13.63
C LEU A 155 -3.51 43.75 -14.83
N ARG A 156 -2.61 42.79 -14.73
CA ARG A 156 -2.47 41.70 -15.70
C ARG A 156 -2.97 40.41 -15.08
N ARG A 157 -3.90 39.75 -15.77
CA ARG A 157 -4.35 38.39 -15.44
C ARG A 157 -3.77 37.41 -16.44
N GLN A 158 -3.48 36.20 -15.97
CA GLN A 158 -3.14 35.08 -16.81
C GLN A 158 -3.95 33.86 -16.40
N GLU A 159 -4.59 33.22 -17.37
CA GLU A 159 -5.24 31.94 -17.17
C GLU A 159 -4.19 30.85 -16.94
N ARG A 160 -4.39 30.05 -15.90
CA ARG A 160 -3.60 28.87 -15.59
C ARG A 160 -4.52 27.71 -15.34
N GLU A 161 -4.20 26.56 -15.93
CA GLU A 161 -4.85 25.30 -15.59
C GLU A 161 -4.13 24.68 -14.39
N LEU A 162 -4.88 24.38 -13.33
CA LEU A 162 -4.40 23.73 -12.13
C LEU A 162 -4.95 22.30 -12.09
N CYS A 163 -4.10 21.31 -11.77
CA CYS A 163 -4.54 19.96 -11.45
C CYS A 163 -4.56 19.82 -9.93
N LEU A 164 -5.76 19.84 -9.35
CA LEU A 164 -5.96 19.86 -7.90
C LEU A 164 -6.39 18.49 -7.42
N THR A 165 -5.76 17.98 -6.36
CA THR A 165 -6.33 16.86 -5.62
C THR A 165 -7.48 17.40 -4.77
N VAL A 166 -8.71 17.07 -5.15
CA VAL A 166 -9.92 17.59 -4.49
C VAL A 166 -10.38 16.69 -3.35
N SER A 167 -10.07 15.40 -3.43
CA SER A 167 -10.42 14.45 -2.37
C SER A 167 -9.39 13.34 -2.26
N MET A 168 -9.19 12.86 -1.02
CA MET A 168 -8.30 11.76 -0.74
C MET A 168 -8.76 10.97 0.50
N ALA A 169 -8.70 9.64 0.43
CA ALA A 169 -8.99 8.80 1.59
C ALA A 169 -8.42 7.39 1.44
N GLU A 170 -8.34 6.69 2.57
CA GLU A 170 -8.05 5.26 2.63
C GLU A 170 -9.35 4.46 2.62
N ARG A 171 -9.39 3.37 1.85
CA ARG A 171 -10.48 2.40 1.81
C ARG A 171 -9.91 1.00 1.95
N GLU A 172 -10.76 0.07 2.32
CA GLU A 172 -10.39 -1.34 2.43
C GLU A 172 -11.36 -2.19 1.62
N CYS A 173 -10.85 -3.27 1.04
CA CYS A 173 -11.67 -4.28 0.40
C CYS A 173 -11.01 -5.66 0.48
N SER A 174 -11.84 -6.70 0.40
CA SER A 174 -11.39 -8.07 0.40
C SER A 174 -11.42 -8.67 -1.00
N VAL A 175 -10.50 -9.59 -1.27
CA VAL A 175 -10.44 -10.38 -2.50
C VAL A 175 -10.34 -11.84 -2.12
N THR A 176 -11.23 -12.65 -2.67
CA THR A 176 -11.17 -14.11 -2.56
C THR A 176 -11.24 -14.71 -3.95
N GLY A 177 -10.48 -15.79 -4.16
CA GLY A 177 -10.44 -16.45 -5.45
C GLY A 177 -9.79 -17.81 -5.38
N GLU A 178 -10.03 -18.60 -6.41
CA GLU A 178 -9.47 -19.92 -6.55
C GLU A 178 -8.76 -20.03 -7.90
N ALA A 179 -7.62 -20.73 -7.89
CA ALA A 179 -6.81 -20.94 -9.07
C ALA A 179 -6.50 -22.43 -9.21
N ALA A 180 -7.08 -23.06 -10.23
CA ALA A 180 -6.83 -24.46 -10.54
C ALA A 180 -5.46 -24.63 -11.21
N VAL A 181 -4.72 -25.67 -10.81
CA VAL A 181 -3.49 -26.06 -11.49
C VAL A 181 -3.87 -26.63 -12.87
N PRO A 182 -3.27 -26.13 -13.98
CA PRO A 182 -3.64 -26.58 -15.33
C PRO A 182 -3.40 -28.07 -15.56
N PRO A 183 -4.17 -28.70 -16.46
CA PRO A 183 -3.93 -30.07 -16.89
C PRO A 183 -2.49 -30.23 -17.42
N GLY A 184 -1.77 -31.24 -16.93
CA GLY A 184 -0.39 -31.52 -17.33
C GLY A 184 0.68 -30.97 -16.38
N GLN A 185 0.32 -30.14 -15.40
CA GLN A 185 1.19 -29.85 -14.26
C GLN A 185 0.96 -30.87 -13.13
N PRO A 186 2.01 -31.32 -12.42
CA PRO A 186 1.84 -32.20 -11.26
C PRO A 186 1.00 -31.51 -10.19
N ALA A 187 0.08 -32.28 -9.59
CA ALA A 187 -0.76 -31.80 -8.50
C ALA A 187 0.11 -31.35 -7.31
N PRO A 188 -0.21 -30.19 -6.70
CA PRO A 188 0.50 -29.72 -5.51
C PRO A 188 0.18 -30.60 -4.30
N GLU A 189 1.23 -31.14 -3.70
CA GLU A 189 1.19 -31.86 -2.42
C GLU A 189 1.29 -30.86 -1.26
N ASP A 190 2.27 -29.95 -1.32
CA ASP A 190 2.51 -28.90 -0.32
C ASP A 190 2.78 -27.55 -0.97
N LEU A 191 2.18 -26.49 -0.42
CA LEU A 191 2.49 -25.10 -0.77
C LEU A 191 3.64 -24.62 0.10
N LEU A 192 4.79 -24.36 -0.51
CA LEU A 192 6.03 -24.07 0.22
C LEU A 192 6.24 -22.58 0.46
N LEU A 193 6.02 -21.76 -0.56
CA LEU A 193 6.16 -20.31 -0.50
C LEU A 193 5.14 -19.67 -1.44
N TRP A 194 4.56 -18.55 -1.04
CA TRP A 194 3.71 -17.77 -1.92
C TRP A 194 3.87 -16.27 -1.69
N ARG A 195 3.48 -15.48 -2.69
CA ARG A 195 3.38 -14.02 -2.63
C ARG A 195 2.14 -13.55 -3.38
N LEU A 196 1.56 -12.45 -2.90
CA LEU A 196 0.42 -11.80 -3.53
C LEU A 196 0.82 -10.38 -3.95
N TYR A 197 0.48 -10.02 -5.18
CA TYR A 197 0.76 -8.71 -5.75
C TYR A 197 -0.55 -8.08 -6.26
N PRO A 198 -1.20 -7.22 -5.45
CA PRO A 198 -2.40 -6.52 -5.88
C PRO A 198 -2.05 -5.41 -6.87
N GLN A 199 -2.86 -5.24 -7.89
CA GLN A 199 -2.77 -4.17 -8.90
C GLN A 199 -4.17 -3.66 -9.21
N VAL A 200 -4.31 -2.35 -9.43
CA VAL A 200 -5.57 -1.77 -9.91
C VAL A 200 -5.46 -1.54 -11.41
N GLY A 201 -6.41 -2.08 -12.18
CA GLY A 201 -6.46 -1.92 -13.63
C GLY A 201 -7.37 -0.77 -14.07
N SER A 202 -8.51 -0.58 -13.38
CA SER A 202 -9.42 0.53 -13.69
C SER A 202 -10.21 0.96 -12.46
N CYS A 203 -10.60 2.23 -12.42
CA CYS A 203 -11.49 2.74 -11.41
C CYS A 203 -12.52 3.69 -12.04
N GLN A 204 -13.77 3.62 -11.57
CA GLN A 204 -14.86 4.40 -12.11
C GLN A 204 -15.72 4.95 -10.97
N LEU A 205 -15.84 6.28 -10.92
CA LEU A 205 -16.74 6.97 -10.01
C LEU A 205 -18.19 6.82 -10.51
N VAL A 206 -19.09 6.39 -9.62
CA VAL A 206 -20.52 6.21 -9.88
C VAL A 206 -21.29 6.86 -8.72
N GLY A 207 -21.59 8.15 -8.87
CA GLY A 207 -22.20 8.96 -7.80
C GLY A 207 -21.30 9.02 -6.56
N ASN A 208 -21.80 8.56 -5.42
CA ASN A 208 -21.04 8.51 -4.16
C ASN A 208 -20.23 7.21 -3.98
N LYS A 209 -20.19 6.34 -4.98
CA LYS A 209 -19.47 5.06 -4.95
C LYS A 209 -18.33 5.05 -5.95
N LEU A 210 -17.30 4.27 -5.65
CA LEU A 210 -16.16 4.02 -6.53
C LEU A 210 -16.09 2.52 -6.84
N LEU A 211 -16.24 2.18 -8.12
CA LEU A 211 -15.99 0.83 -8.62
C LEU A 211 -14.49 0.70 -8.90
N VAL A 212 -13.82 -0.22 -8.21
CA VAL A 212 -12.40 -0.53 -8.37
C VAL A 212 -12.27 -1.92 -8.95
N LYS A 213 -11.65 -2.04 -10.11
CA LYS A 213 -11.32 -3.31 -10.75
C LYS A 213 -9.82 -3.48 -10.85
N GLY A 214 -9.36 -4.67 -10.55
CA GLY A 214 -7.94 -5.01 -10.60
C GLY A 214 -7.74 -6.49 -10.44
N ASP A 215 -6.51 -6.87 -10.15
CA ASP A 215 -6.12 -8.26 -9.99
C ASP A 215 -5.18 -8.42 -8.81
N VAL A 216 -5.25 -9.58 -8.17
CA VAL A 216 -4.22 -10.06 -7.23
C VAL A 216 -3.47 -11.18 -7.92
N THR A 217 -2.20 -10.95 -8.23
CA THR A 217 -1.33 -12.00 -8.81
C THR A 217 -0.77 -12.87 -7.69
N LEU A 218 -1.11 -14.16 -7.70
CA LEU A 218 -0.49 -15.19 -6.88
C LEU A 218 0.77 -15.70 -7.59
N SER A 219 1.90 -15.68 -6.88
CA SER A 219 3.11 -16.42 -7.23
C SER A 219 3.34 -17.49 -6.17
N ALA A 220 3.30 -18.76 -6.55
CA ALA A 220 3.43 -19.90 -5.65
C ALA A 220 4.60 -20.81 -6.04
N LEU A 221 5.35 -21.26 -5.05
CA LEU A 221 6.27 -22.39 -5.12
C LEU A 221 5.63 -23.54 -4.35
N TYR A 222 5.42 -24.65 -5.03
CA TYR A 222 4.84 -25.83 -4.44
C TYR A 222 5.67 -27.07 -4.74
N ARG A 223 5.43 -28.13 -3.98
CA ARG A 223 6.03 -29.43 -4.18
C ARG A 223 4.96 -30.44 -4.53
N CYS A 224 5.23 -31.30 -5.51
CA CYS A 224 4.33 -32.40 -5.87
C CYS A 224 4.66 -33.69 -5.10
N GLN A 225 3.85 -34.73 -5.26
CA GLN A 225 4.03 -36.03 -4.60
C GLN A 225 5.39 -36.67 -4.87
N GLN A 226 5.94 -36.48 -6.07
CA GLN A 226 7.28 -36.97 -6.46
C GLN A 226 8.43 -36.13 -5.86
N GLN A 227 8.14 -35.26 -4.89
CA GLN A 227 9.08 -34.38 -4.20
C GLN A 227 9.78 -33.35 -5.11
N LYS A 228 9.27 -33.15 -6.34
CA LYS A 228 9.78 -32.13 -7.26
C LYS A 228 9.13 -30.78 -6.99
N LEU A 229 9.91 -29.72 -7.20
CA LEU A 229 9.48 -28.33 -7.03
C LEU A 229 8.91 -27.80 -8.34
N HIS A 230 7.81 -27.05 -8.21
CA HIS A 230 7.11 -26.42 -9.32
C HIS A 230 6.70 -25.00 -8.91
N THR A 231 6.74 -24.09 -9.88
CA THR A 231 6.23 -22.73 -9.71
C THR A 231 4.90 -22.57 -10.43
N TYR A 232 3.99 -21.83 -9.83
CA TYR A 232 2.70 -21.52 -10.41
C TYR A 232 2.39 -20.03 -10.25
N THR A 233 1.83 -19.43 -11.30
CA THR A 233 1.39 -18.04 -11.27
C THR A 233 -0.06 -17.98 -11.75
N ALA A 234 -0.90 -17.31 -10.97
CA ALA A 234 -2.30 -17.09 -11.30
C ALA A 234 -2.69 -15.64 -11.05
N VAL A 235 -3.63 -15.16 -11.85
CA VAL A 235 -4.19 -13.81 -11.75
C VAL A 235 -5.63 -13.96 -11.26
N LEU A 236 -5.92 -13.35 -10.10
CA LEU A 236 -7.24 -13.39 -9.49
C LEU A 236 -7.91 -12.03 -9.65
N PRO A 237 -8.84 -11.87 -10.62
CA PRO A 237 -9.52 -10.60 -10.83
C PRO A 237 -10.44 -10.28 -9.67
N PHE A 238 -10.51 -9.01 -9.31
CA PHE A 238 -11.47 -8.49 -8.34
C PHE A 238 -12.20 -7.27 -8.89
N SER A 239 -13.43 -7.09 -8.42
CA SER A 239 -14.28 -5.94 -8.75
C SER A 239 -15.03 -5.55 -7.48
N GLN A 240 -14.56 -4.51 -6.82
CA GLN A 240 -15.07 -4.06 -5.53
C GLN A 240 -15.67 -2.68 -5.61
N ILE A 241 -16.72 -2.43 -4.81
CA ILE A 241 -17.34 -1.13 -4.67
C ILE A 241 -16.97 -0.58 -3.31
N VAL A 242 -16.27 0.56 -3.28
CA VAL A 242 -15.91 1.29 -2.06
C VAL A 242 -16.58 2.66 -2.06
N GLU A 243 -16.67 3.30 -0.89
CA GLU A 243 -17.21 4.66 -0.79
C GLU A 243 -16.27 5.68 -1.42
N SER A 244 -16.81 6.57 -2.26
CA SER A 244 -16.03 7.69 -2.79
C SER A 244 -15.74 8.71 -1.68
N PRO A 245 -14.51 9.23 -1.57
CA PRO A 245 -14.22 10.32 -0.63
C PRO A 245 -14.71 11.69 -1.10
N SER A 246 -15.16 11.84 -2.35
CA SER A 246 -15.62 13.14 -2.89
C SER A 246 -17.09 13.47 -2.62
N GLY A 247 -17.87 12.56 -2.01
CA GLY A 247 -19.29 12.82 -1.74
C GLY A 247 -20.16 13.04 -2.99
N GLY A 248 -19.67 12.69 -4.19
CA GLY A 248 -20.38 12.88 -5.46
C GLY A 248 -19.74 13.90 -6.42
N GLU A 249 -18.65 14.57 -6.03
CA GLU A 249 -17.92 15.41 -6.98
C GLU A 249 -17.16 14.57 -8.02
N GLU A 250 -17.20 15.02 -9.28
CA GLU A 250 -16.52 14.40 -10.41
C GLU A 250 -15.03 14.74 -10.46
N GLY A 251 -14.23 13.81 -10.98
CA GLY A 251 -12.80 13.99 -11.17
C GLY A 251 -12.14 12.72 -11.73
N GLU A 252 -10.88 12.85 -12.10
CA GLU A 252 -10.02 11.72 -12.46
C GLU A 252 -9.59 10.99 -11.18
N VAL A 253 -9.89 9.71 -11.11
CA VAL A 253 -9.61 8.88 -9.94
C VAL A 253 -8.33 8.10 -10.14
N THR A 254 -7.51 8.04 -9.10
CA THR A 254 -6.35 7.14 -9.00
C THR A 254 -6.47 6.34 -7.71
N VAL A 255 -6.17 5.04 -7.78
CA VAL A 255 -6.20 4.15 -6.62
C VAL A 255 -4.89 3.38 -6.54
N CYS A 256 -4.19 3.49 -5.41
CA CYS A 256 -2.99 2.70 -5.13
C CYS A 256 -3.34 1.57 -4.15
N PRO A 257 -3.21 0.29 -4.53
CA PRO A 257 -3.47 -0.82 -3.63
C PRO A 257 -2.22 -1.17 -2.79
N GLN A 258 -2.45 -1.64 -1.56
CA GLN A 258 -1.46 -2.25 -0.69
C GLN A 258 -2.06 -3.49 -0.02
N LEU A 259 -1.29 -4.56 0.09
CA LEU A 259 -1.72 -5.75 0.82
C LEU A 259 -1.67 -5.49 2.34
N LEU A 260 -2.82 -5.60 3.01
CA LEU A 260 -2.90 -5.57 4.47
C LEU A 260 -2.54 -6.93 5.06
N CYS A 261 -3.15 -7.99 4.54
CA CYS A 261 -2.83 -9.37 4.82
C CYS A 261 -3.33 -10.27 3.69
N GLY A 262 -2.88 -11.52 3.67
CA GLY A 262 -3.43 -12.52 2.78
C GLY A 262 -3.09 -13.92 3.24
N GLU A 263 -3.75 -14.89 2.62
CA GLU A 263 -3.52 -16.31 2.80
C GLU A 263 -3.61 -16.99 1.44
N ALA A 264 -2.75 -17.96 1.21
CA ALA A 264 -2.89 -18.93 0.14
C ALA A 264 -2.81 -20.33 0.73
N ARG A 265 -3.75 -21.19 0.35
CA ARG A 265 -3.85 -22.56 0.82
C ARG A 265 -4.14 -23.52 -0.32
N LEU A 266 -3.73 -24.77 -0.15
CA LEU A 266 -4.04 -25.82 -1.13
C LEU A 266 -5.53 -26.14 -1.15
N LEU A 267 -6.06 -26.27 -2.36
CA LEU A 267 -7.35 -26.88 -2.61
C LEU A 267 -7.11 -28.30 -3.11
N ARG A 268 -7.65 -29.28 -2.37
CA ARG A 268 -7.65 -30.69 -2.73
C ARG A 268 -9.08 -31.10 -3.00
N GLY A 269 -9.43 -31.24 -4.28
CA GLY A 269 -10.68 -31.86 -4.73
C GLY A 269 -10.42 -33.26 -5.31
N GLU A 270 -11.48 -34.05 -5.46
CA GLU A 270 -11.39 -35.39 -6.06
C GLU A 270 -10.92 -35.35 -7.53
N GLU A 271 -11.32 -34.31 -8.27
CA GLU A 271 -11.01 -34.16 -9.70
C GLU A 271 -10.08 -32.98 -10.03
N SER A 272 -9.79 -32.10 -9.06
CA SER A 272 -8.95 -30.93 -9.30
C SER A 272 -8.12 -30.53 -8.08
N SER A 273 -6.95 -30.00 -8.35
CA SER A 273 -6.03 -29.45 -7.35
C SER A 273 -5.71 -28.00 -7.69
N GLY A 274 -5.55 -27.16 -6.69
CA GLY A 274 -5.30 -25.74 -6.91
C GLY A 274 -4.97 -24.98 -5.64
N PHE A 275 -5.24 -23.68 -5.67
CA PHE A 275 -4.97 -22.77 -4.58
C PHE A 275 -6.21 -21.91 -4.32
N ALA A 276 -6.62 -21.83 -3.06
CA ALA A 276 -7.55 -20.81 -2.58
C ALA A 276 -6.72 -19.66 -2.03
N VAL A 277 -7.12 -18.44 -2.39
CA VAL A 277 -6.47 -17.21 -1.97
C VAL A 277 -7.50 -16.28 -1.36
N SER A 278 -7.12 -15.68 -0.22
CA SER A 278 -7.80 -14.54 0.37
C SER A 278 -6.81 -13.41 0.59
N ALA A 279 -7.23 -12.17 0.36
CA ALA A 279 -6.42 -10.99 0.57
C ALA A 279 -7.28 -9.85 1.07
N GLU A 280 -6.80 -9.12 2.06
CA GLU A 280 -7.34 -7.84 2.47
C GLU A 280 -6.43 -6.74 1.90
N LEU A 281 -7.04 -5.77 1.22
CA LEU A 281 -6.33 -4.69 0.53
C LEU A 281 -6.69 -3.35 1.17
N ARG A 282 -5.67 -2.52 1.36
CA ARG A 282 -5.80 -1.08 1.60
C ARG A 282 -5.70 -0.35 0.27
N LEU A 283 -6.56 0.63 0.06
CA LEU A 283 -6.64 1.42 -1.16
C LEU A 283 -6.46 2.89 -0.80
N LEU A 284 -5.41 3.54 -1.29
CA LEU A 284 -5.30 5.00 -1.27
C LEU A 284 -6.05 5.56 -2.48
N VAL A 285 -7.20 6.15 -2.24
CA VAL A 285 -8.04 6.77 -3.26
C VAL A 285 -7.70 8.25 -3.36
N ARG A 286 -7.37 8.71 -4.57
CA ARG A 286 -7.11 10.11 -4.89
C ARG A 286 -8.05 10.54 -6.02
N ILE A 287 -8.74 11.67 -5.84
CA ILE A 287 -9.58 12.28 -6.88
C ILE A 287 -8.96 13.62 -7.24
N THR A 288 -8.63 13.77 -8.51
CA THR A 288 -8.02 14.98 -9.07
C THR A 288 -8.96 15.66 -10.05
N ARG A 289 -8.89 16.97 -10.13
CA ARG A 289 -9.72 17.77 -11.03
C ARG A 289 -8.88 18.88 -11.64
N ARG A 290 -9.12 19.13 -12.93
CA ARG A 290 -8.56 20.29 -13.62
C ARG A 290 -9.46 21.50 -13.43
N GLU A 291 -8.87 22.62 -13.07
CA GLU A 291 -9.57 23.89 -12.91
C GLU A 291 -8.77 25.01 -13.55
N THR A 292 -9.42 25.81 -14.39
CA THR A 292 -8.80 27.01 -14.97
C THR A 292 -9.05 28.21 -14.07
N VAL A 293 -7.98 28.93 -13.72
CA VAL A 293 -8.04 30.11 -12.87
C VAL A 293 -7.31 31.27 -13.54
N ALA A 294 -7.97 32.44 -13.62
CA ALA A 294 -7.37 33.68 -14.08
C ALA A 294 -6.71 34.41 -12.90
N CYS A 295 -5.44 34.12 -12.65
CA CYS A 295 -4.69 34.71 -11.55
C CYS A 295 -4.06 36.04 -11.96
N VAL A 296 -3.99 36.99 -11.02
CA VAL A 296 -3.21 38.21 -11.16
C VAL A 296 -1.73 37.85 -11.17
N THR A 297 -1.03 38.21 -12.23
CA THR A 297 0.42 38.00 -12.38
C THR A 297 1.22 39.28 -12.27
N ASP A 298 0.56 40.43 -12.46
CA ASP A 298 1.14 41.76 -12.27
C ASP A 298 0.06 42.75 -11.82
N LEU A 299 0.41 43.63 -10.88
CA LEU A 299 -0.46 44.68 -10.35
C LEU A 299 0.41 45.85 -9.91
N TYR A 300 0.20 47.02 -10.52
CA TYR A 300 0.90 48.25 -10.17
C TYR A 300 -0.01 49.47 -10.30
N SER A 301 0.36 50.54 -9.61
CA SER A 301 -0.32 51.84 -9.72
C SER A 301 0.47 52.78 -10.64
N ILE A 302 -0.25 53.57 -11.42
CA ILE A 302 0.29 54.69 -12.21
C ILE A 302 0.04 56.05 -11.52
N ARG A 303 -0.43 56.04 -10.27
CA ARG A 303 -0.66 57.27 -9.50
C ARG A 303 0.69 57.88 -9.11
N CYS A 304 0.90 59.13 -9.50
CA CYS A 304 2.06 59.89 -9.00
C CYS A 304 1.79 60.34 -7.55
N ALA A 305 2.75 60.12 -6.66
CA ALA A 305 2.73 60.73 -5.34
C ALA A 305 2.88 62.25 -5.51
N VAL A 306 1.94 63.01 -4.97
CA VAL A 306 2.03 64.47 -4.82
C VAL A 306 2.50 64.78 -3.42
#